data_AF-A0A2H3BRV5-F1
#
_entry.id   AF-A0A2H3BRV5-F1
#
_cell.length_a   1.000
_cell.length_b   1.000
_cell.length_c   1.000
_cell.angle_alpha   90.00
_cell.angle_beta   90.00
_cell.angle_gamma   90.00
#
_symmetry.space_group_name_H-M   'P 1'
#
loop_
_entity.id
_entity.type
_entity.pdbx_description
1 polymer ?
#
loop_
_entity_poly.entity_id
_entity_poly.type
_entity_poly.pdbx_seq_one_letter_code
_entity_poly.pdbx_strand_id
1 'polypeptide(L)'
;MLQPSKPFKGEHDDIERFLGDCITYFKAFTSYFLLPSQMVPFAASHFKGPAKDWWVYKRQEFWMNSDWDIEPTQFRYLDWEEFTALVNAQFRDPVVEEVHEKKMFDLQIGNGSATAYFQKLEKEAKEARL
;
A
#
# COMPACT_ATOMS: atom_id res chain seq x y z
N MET A 1 -16.29 16.62 10.07
CA MET A 1 -15.35 16.59 8.93
C MET A 1 -14.54 15.30 9.05
N LEU A 2 -14.41 14.51 7.98
CA LEU A 2 -13.47 13.37 7.99
C LEU A 2 -12.07 13.94 8.23
N GLN A 3 -11.33 13.33 9.17
CA GLN A 3 -9.93 13.71 9.35
C GLN A 3 -9.13 13.32 8.10
N PRO A 4 -8.15 14.13 7.67
CA PRO A 4 -7.20 13.72 6.64
C PRO A 4 -6.53 12.41 7.05
N SER A 5 -6.18 11.55 6.08
CA SER A 5 -5.51 10.29 6.42
C SER A 5 -4.20 10.59 7.15
N LYS A 6 -3.83 9.71 8.08
CA LYS A 6 -2.57 9.86 8.80
C LYS A 6 -1.41 9.86 7.79
N PRO A 7 -0.41 10.74 7.95
CA PRO A 7 0.73 10.75 7.04
C PRO A 7 1.46 9.41 7.05
N PHE A 8 1.87 8.94 5.87
CA PHE A 8 2.62 7.70 5.70
C PHE A 8 4.10 8.01 5.51
N LYS A 9 4.95 7.41 6.34
CA LYS A 9 6.40 7.63 6.32
C LYS A 9 7.20 6.53 5.62
N GLY A 10 6.56 5.41 5.28
CA GLY A 10 7.22 4.26 4.66
C GLY A 10 7.44 3.08 5.60
N GLU A 11 6.79 3.05 6.77
CA GLU A 11 6.91 1.93 7.71
C GLU A 11 6.07 0.74 7.22
N HIS A 12 6.61 -0.48 7.35
CA HIS A 12 5.97 -1.73 6.92
C HIS A 12 4.58 -1.90 7.57
N ASP A 13 4.55 -1.79 8.91
CA ASP A 13 3.37 -1.98 9.77
C ASP A 13 2.24 -0.98 9.52
N ASP A 14 2.53 0.05 8.73
CA ASP A 14 1.63 1.15 8.46
C ASP A 14 1.04 1.15 7.04
N ILE A 15 1.48 0.22 6.17
CA ILE A 15 1.04 0.15 4.77
C ILE A 15 -0.46 -0.12 4.69
N GLU A 16 -0.94 -1.17 5.36
CA GLU A 16 -2.35 -1.57 5.32
C GLU A 16 -3.27 -0.49 5.90
N ARG A 17 -2.85 0.15 7.00
CA ARG A 17 -3.58 1.30 7.56
C ARG A 17 -3.68 2.43 6.55
N PHE A 18 -2.56 2.81 5.94
CA PHE A 18 -2.51 3.92 4.98
C PHE A 18 -3.39 3.66 3.75
N LEU A 19 -3.26 2.50 3.12
CA LEU A 19 -4.04 2.14 1.94
C LEU A 19 -5.54 1.98 2.27
N GLY A 20 -5.85 1.39 3.43
CA GLY A 20 -7.21 1.24 3.94
C GLY A 20 -7.89 2.59 4.22
N ASP A 21 -7.17 3.54 4.82
CA ASP A 21 -7.65 4.90 5.05
C ASP A 21 -7.95 5.61 3.71
N CYS A 22 -7.07 5.47 2.71
CA CYS A 22 -7.28 6.03 1.37
C CYS A 22 -8.54 5.44 0.71
N ILE A 23 -8.70 4.12 0.70
CA ILE A 23 -9.90 3.46 0.12
C ILE A 23 -11.17 3.92 0.84
N THR A 24 -11.13 4.01 2.17
CA THR A 24 -12.26 4.49 2.97
C THR A 24 -12.63 5.92 2.59
N TYR A 25 -11.62 6.78 2.40
CA TYR A 25 -11.82 8.15 1.96
C TYR A 25 -12.42 8.20 0.55
N PHE A 26 -11.89 7.45 -0.40
CA PHE A 26 -12.41 7.39 -1.77
C PHE A 26 -13.87 6.92 -1.81
N LYS A 27 -14.22 5.93 -0.97
CA LYS A 27 -15.60 5.45 -0.84
C LYS A 27 -16.54 6.48 -0.19
N ALA A 28 -16.05 7.30 0.74
CA ALA A 28 -16.83 8.38 1.34
C ALA A 28 -17.06 9.55 0.36
N PHE A 29 -16.12 9.75 -0.57
CA PHE A 29 -16.12 10.86 -1.52
C PHE A 29 -16.11 10.38 -2.99
N THR A 30 -16.88 9.35 -3.30
CA THR A 30 -16.86 8.68 -4.62
C THR A 30 -17.10 9.61 -5.79
N SER A 31 -17.88 10.69 -5.62
CA SER A 31 -18.09 11.70 -6.67
C SER A 31 -16.81 12.46 -7.07
N TYR A 32 -15.77 12.44 -6.24
CA TYR A 32 -14.50 13.14 -6.47
C TYR A 32 -13.33 12.22 -6.84
N PHE A 33 -13.47 10.91 -6.62
CA PHE A 33 -12.42 9.91 -6.82
C PHE A 33 -12.91 8.80 -7.75
N LEU A 34 -13.24 9.20 -8.99
CA LEU A 34 -13.69 8.29 -10.05
C LEU A 34 -12.53 7.82 -10.92
N LEU A 35 -11.46 8.62 -11.00
CA LEU A 35 -10.33 8.38 -11.89
C LEU A 35 -9.04 8.11 -11.09
N PRO A 36 -8.13 7.26 -11.58
CA PRO A 36 -6.84 7.07 -10.95
C PRO A 36 -6.00 8.35 -10.82
N SER A 37 -6.17 9.28 -11.77
CA SER A 37 -5.55 10.61 -11.74
C SER A 37 -6.00 11.48 -10.56
N GLN A 38 -7.06 11.09 -9.84
CA GLN A 38 -7.53 11.73 -8.61
C GLN A 38 -7.03 10.95 -7.38
N MET A 39 -7.12 9.63 -7.42
CA MET A 39 -6.78 8.74 -6.30
C MET A 39 -5.29 8.74 -5.98
N VAL A 40 -4.43 8.50 -6.97
CA VAL A 40 -2.99 8.34 -6.77
C VAL A 40 -2.34 9.64 -6.27
N PRO A 41 -2.59 10.82 -6.88
CA PRO A 41 -2.03 12.07 -6.35
C PRO A 41 -2.53 12.40 -4.94
N PHE A 42 -3.79 12.07 -4.61
CA PHE A 42 -4.30 12.25 -3.26
C PHE A 42 -3.55 11.38 -2.25
N ALA A 43 -3.41 10.08 -2.51
CA ALA A 43 -2.67 9.19 -1.63
C ALA A 43 -1.21 9.65 -1.48
N ALA A 44 -0.55 9.93 -2.59
CA ALA A 44 0.83 10.42 -2.60
C ALA A 44 1.03 11.75 -1.85
N SER A 45 0.01 12.62 -1.78
CA SER A 45 0.10 13.88 -1.03
C SER A 45 0.24 13.67 0.49
N HIS A 46 -0.13 12.49 0.99
CA HIS A 46 0.00 12.10 2.40
C HIS A 46 1.35 11.44 2.72
N PHE A 47 2.20 11.19 1.71
CA PHE A 47 3.58 10.76 1.95
C PHE A 47 4.40 11.84 2.67
N LYS A 48 5.20 11.41 3.65
CA LYS A 48 6.14 12.24 4.41
C LYS A 48 7.46 11.50 4.60
N GLY A 49 8.52 12.25 4.91
CA GLY A 49 9.84 11.68 5.18
C GLY A 49 10.30 10.75 4.05
N PRO A 50 10.84 9.55 4.38
CA PRO A 50 11.38 8.62 3.38
C PRO A 50 10.38 8.26 2.27
N ALA A 51 9.09 8.05 2.59
CA ALA A 51 8.08 7.76 1.58
C ALA A 51 7.89 8.91 0.57
N LYS A 52 7.97 10.16 1.03
CA LYS A 52 7.88 11.32 0.14
C LYS A 52 9.10 11.39 -0.77
N ASP A 53 10.29 11.20 -0.21
CA ASP A 53 11.55 11.29 -0.95
C ASP A 53 11.60 10.20 -2.03
N TRP A 54 11.26 8.96 -1.68
CA TRP A 54 11.09 7.86 -2.64
C TRP A 54 10.12 8.22 -3.76
N TRP A 55 8.93 8.72 -3.42
CA TRP A 55 7.90 9.01 -4.43
C TRP A 55 8.33 10.10 -5.41
N VAL A 56 9.10 11.11 -4.97
CA VAL A 56 9.62 12.16 -5.85
C VAL A 56 10.50 11.59 -6.96
N TYR A 57 11.31 10.58 -6.67
CA TYR A 57 12.12 9.89 -7.67
C TYR A 57 11.29 8.89 -8.47
N LYS A 58 10.52 8.03 -7.80
CA LYS A 58 9.75 6.96 -8.44
C LYS A 58 8.75 7.50 -9.46
N ARG A 59 8.11 8.63 -9.15
CA ARG A 59 7.14 9.23 -10.08
C ARG A 59 7.77 9.74 -11.38
N GLN A 60 9.09 9.96 -11.42
CA GLN A 60 9.75 10.43 -12.64
C GLN A 60 9.73 9.37 -13.75
N GLU A 61 9.70 8.09 -13.37
CA GLU A 61 9.67 6.96 -14.29
C GLU A 61 8.39 6.89 -15.13
N PHE A 62 7.33 7.62 -14.74
CA PHE A 62 6.05 7.64 -15.44
C PHE A 62 5.88 8.80 -16.41
N TRP A 63 6.91 9.64 -16.57
CA TRP A 63 6.93 10.59 -17.68
C TRP A 63 7.35 9.84 -18.95
N MET A 64 6.47 9.88 -19.96
CA MET A 64 6.82 9.34 -21.27
C MET A 64 7.76 10.31 -21.98
N ASN A 65 9.02 9.93 -22.11
CA ASN A 65 9.96 10.61 -22.99
C ASN A 65 9.73 10.09 -24.42
N SER A 66 9.16 10.90 -25.30
CA SER A 66 9.19 10.61 -26.72
C SER A 66 10.60 10.91 -27.23
N ASP A 67 11.47 9.89 -27.26
CA ASP A 67 12.78 10.00 -27.94
C ASP A 67 12.61 10.31 -29.45
N TRP A 68 11.43 10.00 -29.99
CA TRP A 68 11.04 10.18 -31.38
C TRP A 68 9.57 10.56 -31.45
N ASP A 69 9.15 11.78 -31.10
CA ASP A 69 7.95 12.41 -31.70
C ASP A 69 7.64 13.80 -31.15
N ILE A 70 6.97 14.56 -32.01
CA ILE A 70 6.49 15.95 -31.89
C ILE A 70 5.44 16.14 -30.77
N GLU A 71 5.03 15.05 -30.09
CA GLU A 71 4.03 15.10 -29.02
C GLU A 71 4.63 15.58 -27.68
N PRO A 72 3.87 16.39 -26.91
CA PRO A 72 4.32 16.86 -25.61
C PRO A 72 4.43 15.71 -24.60
N THR A 73 5.49 15.72 -23.80
CA THR A 73 5.75 14.78 -22.70
C THR A 73 4.48 14.61 -21.83
N GLN A 74 3.91 13.41 -21.82
CA GLN A 74 2.72 13.11 -21.01
C GLN A 74 3.08 12.28 -19.79
N PHE A 75 2.48 12.63 -18.66
CA PHE A 75 2.53 11.84 -17.45
C PHE A 75 1.54 10.68 -17.56
N ARG A 76 2.04 9.44 -17.52
CA ARG A 76 1.20 8.25 -17.37
C ARG A 76 0.72 8.15 -15.93
N TYR A 77 -0.58 8.24 -15.72
CA TYR A 77 -1.16 7.96 -14.41
C TYR A 77 -1.19 6.45 -14.17
N LEU A 78 -0.71 6.05 -13.01
CA LEU A 78 -0.91 4.71 -12.48
C LEU A 78 -2.38 4.50 -12.16
N ASP A 79 -2.86 3.28 -12.37
CA ASP A 79 -4.09 2.87 -11.70
C ASP A 79 -3.86 2.62 -10.19
N TRP A 80 -4.96 2.42 -9.45
CA TRP A 80 -4.87 2.22 -8.00
C TRP A 80 -4.18 0.90 -7.61
N GLU A 81 -4.31 -0.14 -8.43
CA GLU A 81 -3.72 -1.44 -8.18
C GLU A 81 -2.21 -1.40 -8.43
N GLU A 82 -1.78 -0.79 -9.53
CA GLU A 82 -0.37 -0.53 -9.84
C GLU A 82 0.30 0.30 -8.73
N PHE A 83 -0.37 1.36 -8.26
CA PHE A 83 0.14 2.19 -7.16
C PHE A 83 0.28 1.37 -5.86
N THR A 84 -0.74 0.56 -5.53
CA THR A 84 -0.72 -0.28 -4.33
C THR A 84 0.41 -1.31 -4.39
N ALA A 85 0.61 -1.94 -5.54
CA ALA A 85 1.71 -2.87 -5.76
C ALA A 85 3.08 -2.20 -5.57
N LEU A 86 3.26 -0.98 -6.08
CA LEU A 86 4.52 -0.22 -5.91
C LEU A 86 4.80 0.14 -4.46
N VAL A 87 3.79 0.59 -3.71
CA VAL A 87 3.95 0.91 -2.28
C VAL A 87 4.34 -0.34 -1.50
N ASN A 88 3.68 -1.47 -1.75
CA ASN A 88 4.00 -2.74 -1.10
C ASN A 88 5.40 -3.22 -1.46
N ALA A 89 5.77 -3.21 -2.74
CA ALA A 89 7.09 -3.63 -3.18
C ALA A 89 8.21 -2.77 -2.59
N GLN A 90 7.95 -1.49 -2.30
CA GLN A 90 8.95 -0.58 -1.76
C GLN A 90 9.12 -0.69 -0.23
N PHE A 91 8.02 -0.81 0.52
CA PHE A 91 8.02 -0.62 1.96
C PHE A 91 7.72 -1.89 2.76
N ARG A 92 7.32 -2.99 2.12
CA ARG A 92 7.20 -4.26 2.85
C ARG A 92 8.58 -4.79 3.24
N ASP A 93 8.67 -5.30 4.46
CA ASP A 93 9.85 -6.00 4.93
C ASP A 93 9.67 -7.52 4.70
N PRO A 94 10.38 -8.13 3.72
CA PRO A 94 10.25 -9.55 3.44
C PRO A 94 10.70 -10.43 4.62
N VAL A 95 11.55 -9.92 5.52
CA VAL A 95 12.01 -10.67 6.69
C VAL A 95 10.87 -10.82 7.71
N VAL A 96 10.03 -9.79 7.85
CA VAL A 96 8.85 -9.84 8.73
C VAL A 96 7.83 -10.85 8.19
N GLU A 97 7.55 -10.80 6.88
CA GLU A 97 6.66 -11.75 6.22
C GLU A 97 7.16 -13.19 6.39
N GLU A 98 8.44 -13.47 6.11
CA GLU A 98 9.04 -14.81 6.24
C GLU A 98 8.96 -15.34 7.69
N VAL A 99 9.21 -14.48 8.69
CA VAL A 99 9.12 -14.88 10.12
C VAL A 99 7.71 -15.31 10.49
N HIS A 100 6.69 -14.56 10.07
CA HIS A 100 5.30 -14.89 10.40
C HIS A 100 4.74 -16.02 9.54
N GLU A 101 5.16 -16.17 8.28
CA GLU A 101 4.87 -17.34 7.47
C GLU A 101 5.46 -18.62 8.07
N LYS A 102 6.71 -18.56 8.55
CA LYS A 102 7.32 -19.69 9.25
C LYS A 102 6.55 -20.05 10.52
N LYS A 103 6.12 -19.06 11.31
CA LYS A 103 5.25 -19.31 12.48
C LYS A 103 3.92 -19.94 12.08
N MET A 104 3.33 -19.54 10.95
CA MET A 104 2.12 -20.18 10.40
C MET A 104 2.35 -21.62 9.98
N PHE A 105 3.50 -21.94 9.37
CA PHE A 105 3.85 -23.29 8.98
C PHE A 105 4.12 -24.20 10.19
N ASP A 106 4.82 -23.68 11.20
CA ASP A 106 5.15 -24.41 12.42
C ASP A 106 3.94 -24.53 13.39
N LEU A 107 2.86 -23.78 13.17
CA LEU A 107 1.63 -23.85 13.94
C LEU A 107 0.94 -25.20 13.72
N GLN A 108 0.94 -26.05 14.75
CA GLN A 108 0.20 -27.30 14.77
C GLN A 108 -1.14 -27.14 15.51
N ILE A 109 -2.14 -27.93 15.11
CA ILE A 109 -3.35 -28.13 15.92
C ILE A 109 -2.93 -28.91 17.18
N GLY A 110 -2.68 -28.19 18.26
CA GLY A 110 -2.47 -28.79 19.59
C GLY A 110 -3.78 -29.30 20.19
N ASN A 111 -3.80 -29.58 21.49
CA ASN A 111 -4.99 -30.08 22.22
C ASN A 111 -6.16 -29.06 22.34
N GLY A 112 -6.12 -27.95 21.62
CA GLY A 112 -7.16 -26.91 21.64
C GLY A 112 -8.28 -27.18 20.64
N SER A 113 -9.34 -26.37 20.70
CA SER A 113 -10.39 -26.40 19.68
C SER A 113 -9.87 -25.89 18.32
N ALA A 114 -10.48 -26.35 17.24
CA ALA A 114 -10.20 -25.84 15.89
C ALA A 114 -10.31 -24.31 15.81
N THR A 115 -11.27 -23.72 16.53
CA THR A 115 -11.45 -22.26 16.60
C THR A 115 -10.23 -21.55 17.17
N ALA A 116 -9.64 -22.06 18.26
CA ALA A 116 -8.45 -21.46 18.87
C ALA A 116 -7.22 -21.54 17.94
N TYR A 117 -7.13 -22.60 17.13
CA TYR A 117 -6.11 -22.71 16.09
C TYR A 117 -6.31 -21.65 14.99
N PHE A 118 -7.52 -21.53 14.42
CA PHE A 118 -7.79 -20.54 13.38
C PHE A 118 -7.58 -19.10 13.85
N GLN A 119 -7.89 -18.79 15.11
CA GLN A 119 -7.61 -17.46 15.68
C GLN A 119 -6.11 -17.15 15.76
N LYS A 120 -5.27 -18.13 16.12
CA LYS A 120 -3.81 -17.97 16.12
C LYS A 120 -3.26 -17.81 14.71
N LEU A 121 -3.75 -18.63 13.78
CA LEU A 121 -3.37 -18.55 12.38
C LEU A 121 -3.76 -17.19 11.77
N GLU A 122 -4.97 -16.70 12.06
CA GLU A 122 -5.43 -15.38 11.62
C GLU A 122 -4.58 -14.25 12.21
N LYS A 123 -4.14 -14.39 13.47
CA LYS A 123 -3.26 -13.41 14.11
C LYS A 123 -1.90 -13.36 13.39
N GLU A 124 -1.24 -14.49 13.19
CA GLU A 124 0.04 -14.54 12.48
C GLU A 124 -0.11 -14.04 11.03
N ALA A 125 -1.22 -14.36 10.36
CA ALA A 125 -1.51 -13.86 9.02
C ALA A 125 -1.71 -12.34 8.94
N LYS A 126 -2.25 -11.73 10.00
CA LYS A 126 -2.33 -10.28 10.11
C LYS A 126 -0.95 -9.68 10.38
N GLU A 127 -0.16 -10.29 11.26
CA GLU A 127 1.19 -9.82 11.56
C GLU A 127 2.16 -9.99 10.38
N ALA A 128 1.99 -11.00 9.52
CA ALA A 128 2.76 -11.12 8.26
C ALA A 128 2.49 -10.01 7.25
N ARG A 129 1.32 -9.36 7.36
CA ARG A 129 0.88 -8.27 6.46
C ARG A 129 1.08 -6.88 7.07
N LEU A 130 1.38 -6.81 8.37
CA LEU A 130 1.71 -5.60 9.10
C LEU A 130 3.22 -5.41 9.03
#